data_AF-A0A1M6SK37-F1
#
_entry.id   AF-A0A1M6SK37-F1
#
_cell.length_a   1.000
_cell.length_b   1.000
_cell.length_c   1.000
_cell.angle_alpha   90.00
_cell.angle_beta   90.00
_cell.angle_gamma   90.00
#
_symmetry.space_group_name_H-M   'P 1'
#
loop_
_entity.id
_entity.type
_entity.pdbx_description
1 polymer ?
#
loop_
_entity_poly.entity_id
_entity_poly.type
_entity_poly.pdbx_seq_one_letter_code
_entity_poly.pdbx_strand_id
1 'polypeptide(L)'
;MRQLISKDMGEEEFVFYVAKCLESEFKLKSQVKIQDYKVIFRLGNYEIIFKLLDVKESKEKGPYVLDKLILDKLQEKGFNFDKNRSQYIKYCYDI
;
A
#
# COMPACT_ATOMS: atom_id res chain seq x y z
N MET A 1 -3.51 11.47 -12.67
CA MET A 1 -4.76 10.88 -12.13
C MET A 1 -4.61 10.42 -10.68
N ARG A 2 -3.66 9.54 -10.33
CA ARG A 2 -3.47 9.06 -8.94
C ARG A 2 -3.16 10.14 -7.90
N GLN A 3 -2.35 11.15 -8.25
CA GLN A 3 -2.05 12.29 -7.35
C GLN A 3 -3.26 13.19 -7.04
N LEU A 4 -4.26 13.25 -7.92
CA LEU A 4 -5.48 14.02 -7.68
C LEU A 4 -6.39 13.24 -6.74
N ILE A 5 -6.55 11.93 -7.01
CA ILE A 5 -7.35 11.01 -6.21
C ILE A 5 -6.83 10.91 -4.77
N SER A 6 -5.50 10.89 -4.58
CA SER A 6 -4.91 10.77 -3.24
C SER A 6 -5.12 12.01 -2.37
N LYS A 7 -5.39 13.19 -2.93
CA LYS A 7 -5.56 14.43 -2.15
C LYS A 7 -6.97 14.60 -1.59
N ASP A 8 -7.97 14.13 -2.33
CA ASP A 8 -9.38 14.29 -1.96
C ASP A 8 -9.93 13.11 -1.14
N MET A 9 -9.29 11.94 -1.19
CA MET A 9 -9.67 10.77 -0.39
C MET A 9 -9.28 10.92 1.08
N GLY A 10 -10.08 10.37 1.99
CA GLY A 10 -9.67 10.18 3.40
C GLY A 10 -8.49 9.22 3.53
N GLU A 11 -7.78 9.20 4.67
CA GLU A 11 -6.70 8.24 4.92
C GLU A 11 -7.20 6.80 4.78
N GLU A 12 -8.36 6.49 5.35
CA GLU A 12 -8.92 5.14 5.30
C GLU A 12 -9.21 4.70 3.86
N GLU A 13 -9.92 5.54 3.10
CA GLU A 13 -10.23 5.30 1.69
C GLU A 13 -8.97 5.10 0.86
N PHE A 14 -7.92 5.89 1.14
CA PHE A 14 -6.64 5.77 0.45
C PHE A 14 -5.97 4.42 0.73
N VAL A 15 -6.02 3.91 1.97
CA VAL A 15 -5.53 2.55 2.27
C VAL A 15 -6.32 1.49 1.50
N PHE A 16 -7.66 1.59 1.47
CA PHE A 16 -8.49 0.64 0.72
C PHE A 16 -8.19 0.67 -0.78
N TYR A 17 -7.94 1.86 -1.34
CA TYR A 17 -7.54 2.01 -2.73
C TYR A 17 -6.20 1.31 -3.01
N VAL A 18 -5.18 1.54 -2.18
CA VAL A 18 -3.88 0.88 -2.31
C VAL A 18 -4.01 -0.64 -2.17
N ALA A 19 -4.85 -1.11 -1.24
CA ALA A 19 -5.13 -2.54 -1.10
C ALA A 19 -5.70 -3.15 -2.38
N LYS A 20 -6.60 -2.45 -3.06
CA LYS A 20 -7.16 -2.89 -4.35
C LYS A 20 -6.14 -2.88 -5.48
N CYS A 21 -5.25 -1.89 -5.53
CA CYS A 21 -4.14 -1.91 -6.49
C CYS A 21 -3.25 -3.14 -6.29
N LEU A 22 -2.85 -3.43 -5.05
CA LEU A 22 -1.99 -4.57 -4.73
C LEU A 22 -2.70 -5.91 -4.94
N GLU A 23 -3.99 -6.00 -4.62
CA GLU A 23 -4.80 -7.19 -4.91
C GLU A 23 -4.82 -7.52 -6.41
N SER A 24 -5.00 -6.50 -7.25
CA SER A 24 -4.97 -6.65 -8.71
C SER A 24 -3.57 -7.02 -9.23
N GLU A 25 -2.54 -6.32 -8.75
CA GLU A 25 -1.14 -6.50 -9.16
C GLU A 25 -0.64 -7.92 -8.88
N PHE A 26 -0.88 -8.43 -7.67
CA PHE A 26 -0.37 -9.73 -7.23
C PHE A 26 -1.37 -10.87 -7.40
N LYS A 27 -2.60 -10.58 -7.81
CA LYS A 27 -3.72 -11.54 -7.88
C LYS A 27 -3.94 -12.28 -6.56
N LEU A 28 -3.82 -11.56 -5.46
CA LEU A 28 -3.99 -12.06 -4.08
C LEU A 28 -5.07 -11.28 -3.37
N LYS A 29 -5.91 -11.95 -2.58
CA LYS A 29 -6.94 -11.26 -1.79
C LYS A 29 -6.30 -10.30 -0.79
N SER A 30 -6.82 -9.08 -0.75
CA SER A 30 -6.44 -8.07 0.24
C SER A 30 -7.52 -7.93 1.32
N GLN A 31 -7.11 -7.60 2.54
CA GLN A 31 -8.01 -7.19 3.62
C GLN A 31 -7.39 -6.02 4.38
N VAL A 32 -8.23 -5.04 4.74
CA VAL A 32 -7.83 -3.89 5.54
C VAL A 32 -8.78 -3.79 6.72
N LYS A 33 -8.22 -3.67 7.93
CA LYS A 33 -8.94 -3.34 9.14
C LYS A 33 -8.27 -2.16 9.81
N ILE A 34 -9.06 -1.18 10.22
CA ILE A 34 -8.58 0.01 10.94
C ILE A 34 -9.13 -0.06 12.36
N GLN A 35 -8.25 0.06 13.34
CA GLN A 35 -8.60 0.01 14.76
C GLN A 35 -7.58 0.80 15.58
N ASP A 36 -8.04 1.68 16.47
CA ASP A 36 -7.20 2.44 17.41
C ASP A 36 -5.99 3.13 16.73
N TYR A 37 -6.24 3.82 15.61
CA TYR A 37 -5.21 4.50 14.78
C TYR A 37 -4.14 3.57 14.17
N LYS A 38 -4.40 2.26 14.14
CA LYS A 38 -3.59 1.26 13.46
C LYS A 38 -4.32 0.72 12.24
N VAL A 39 -3.55 0.42 11.21
CA VAL A 39 -3.97 -0.26 10.01
C VAL A 39 -3.40 -1.67 10.05
N ILE A 40 -4.29 -2.65 10.03
CA ILE A 40 -3.96 -4.06 9.83
C ILE A 40 -4.23 -4.36 8.37
N PHE A 41 -3.17 -4.62 7.62
CA PHE A 41 -3.23 -4.90 6.19
C PHE A 41 -2.81 -6.35 5.94
N ARG A 42 -3.62 -7.08 5.16
CA ARG A 42 -3.32 -8.44 4.72
C ARG A 42 -3.32 -8.53 3.21
N LEU A 43 -2.37 -9.30 2.67
CA LEU A 43 -2.32 -9.69 1.27
C LEU A 43 -1.98 -11.18 1.18
N GLY A 44 -2.95 -12.00 0.77
CA GLY A 44 -2.83 -13.45 0.86
C GLY A 44 -2.62 -13.90 2.31
N ASN A 45 -1.47 -14.54 2.58
CA ASN A 45 -1.11 -15.04 3.91
C ASN A 45 -0.21 -14.07 4.71
N TYR A 46 0.14 -12.92 4.13
CA TYR A 46 1.03 -11.96 4.76
C TYR A 46 0.21 -10.88 5.47
N GLU A 47 0.61 -10.55 6.69
CA GLU A 47 0.01 -9.49 7.50
C GLU A 47 1.08 -8.48 7.93
N ILE A 48 0.76 -7.20 7.78
CA ILE A 48 1.55 -6.08 8.28
C ILE A 48 0.66 -5.14 9.09
N ILE A 49 1.29 -4.44 10.03
CA ILE A 49 0.64 -3.44 10.86
C ILE A 49 1.44 -2.15 10.78
N PHE A 50 0.75 -1.04 10.56
CA PHE A 50 1.33 0.31 10.54
C PHE A 50 0.33 1.32 11.10
N LYS A 51 0.77 2.56 11.35
CA LYS A 51 -0.07 3.60 11.93
C LYS A 51 -0.87 4.29 10.83
N LEU A 52 -2.07 4.75 11.17
CA LEU A 52 -2.84 5.63 10.28
C LEU A 52 -2.08 6.94 9.98
N LEU A 53 -1.22 7.38 10.89
CA LEU A 53 -0.32 8.51 10.65
C LEU A 53 0.64 8.26 9.48
N ASP A 54 1.14 7.03 9.31
CA ASP A 54 2.05 6.67 8.20
C ASP A 54 1.34 6.84 6.85
N VAL A 55 0.01 6.60 6.79
CA VAL A 55 -0.84 6.84 5.62
C VAL A 55 -0.90 8.31 5.28
N LYS A 56 -1.18 9.14 6.29
CA LYS A 56 -1.26 10.60 6.14
C LYS A 56 0.06 11.16 5.60
N GLU A 57 1.17 10.83 6.23
CA GLU A 57 2.49 11.26 5.78
C GLU A 57 2.80 10.78 4.36
N SER A 58 2.40 9.56 4.02
CA SER A 58 2.63 9.00 2.68
C SER A 58 1.84 9.76 1.61
N LYS A 59 0.58 10.15 1.89
CA LYS A 59 -0.24 10.95 0.97
C LYS A 59 0.40 12.29 0.64
N GLU A 60 1.01 12.94 1.63
CA GLU A 60 1.69 14.23 1.47
C GLU A 60 3.00 14.09 0.69
N LYS A 61 3.73 12.98 0.87
CA LYS A 61 5.02 12.73 0.23
C LYS A 61 4.90 12.31 -1.24
N GLY A 62 3.84 11.60 -1.63
CA GLY A 62 3.62 11.27 -3.04
C GLY A 62 2.65 10.12 -3.32
N PRO A 63 2.28 9.92 -4.61
CA PRO A 63 1.19 9.03 -5.02
C PRO A 63 1.46 7.52 -4.83
N TYR A 64 2.72 7.12 -4.67
CA TYR A 64 3.15 5.72 -4.55
C TYR A 64 3.90 5.44 -3.23
N VAL A 65 4.01 6.43 -2.34
CA VAL A 65 4.82 6.29 -1.12
C VAL A 65 4.21 5.27 -0.17
N LEU A 66 2.87 5.24 -0.06
CA LEU A 66 2.19 4.24 0.77
C LEU A 66 2.33 2.84 0.19
N ASP A 67 2.20 2.70 -1.13
CA ASP A 67 2.39 1.44 -1.83
C ASP A 67 3.77 0.85 -1.54
N LYS A 68 4.82 1.67 -1.69
CA LYS A 68 6.19 1.29 -1.36
C LYS A 68 6.34 0.86 0.10
N LEU A 69 5.80 1.65 1.04
CA LEU A 69 5.85 1.33 2.47
C LEU A 69 5.21 -0.04 2.78
N ILE A 70 4.06 -0.32 2.17
CA ILE A 70 3.38 -1.61 2.32
C ILE A 70 4.20 -2.74 1.71
N LEU A 71 4.72 -2.54 0.50
CA LEU A 71 5.54 -3.53 -0.20
C LEU A 71 6.81 -3.86 0.60
N ASP A 72 7.54 -2.86 1.09
CA ASP A 72 8.75 -3.05 1.88
C ASP A 72 8.45 -3.83 3.17
N LYS A 73 7.38 -3.49 3.90
CA LYS A 73 6.93 -4.25 5.08
C LYS A 73 6.51 -5.68 4.75
N LEU A 74 5.91 -5.92 3.59
CA LEU A 74 5.57 -7.27 3.14
C LEU A 74 6.85 -8.06 2.84
N GLN A 75 7.86 -7.45 2.21
CA GLN A 75 9.17 -8.10 1.97
C GLN A 75 9.86 -8.47 3.28
N GLU A 76 9.81 -7.62 4.31
CA GLU A 76 10.30 -7.92 5.66
C GLU A 76 9.60 -9.16 6.29
N LYS A 77 8.37 -9.47 5.85
CA LYS A 77 7.61 -10.67 6.25
C LYS A 77 7.81 -11.87 5.33
N GLY A 78 8.72 -11.79 4.36
CA GLY A 78 9.04 -12.87 3.43
C GLY A 78 8.22 -12.88 2.14
N PHE A 79 7.46 -11.82 1.84
CA PHE A 79 6.77 -11.68 0.56
C PHE A 79 7.75 -11.33 -0.55
N ASN A 80 8.22 -12.35 -1.28
CA ASN A 80 9.21 -12.17 -2.35
C ASN A 80 8.53 -11.79 -3.68
N PHE A 81 8.99 -10.70 -4.30
CA PHE A 81 8.60 -10.31 -5.65
C PHE A 81 9.73 -9.54 -6.35
N ASP A 82 9.69 -9.51 -7.68
CA ASP A 82 10.63 -8.74 -8.50
C ASP A 82 10.18 -7.28 -8.61
N LYS A 83 11.08 -6.33 -8.30
CA LYS A 83 10.82 -4.88 -8.45
C LYS A 83 10.61 -4.46 -9.91
N ASN A 84 11.00 -5.30 -10.87
CA ASN A 84 10.76 -5.11 -12.30
C ASN A 84 9.49 -5.80 -12.82
N ARG A 85 8.72 -6.48 -11.95
CA ARG A 85 7.53 -7.26 -12.32
C ARG A 85 6.56 -6.51 -13.23
N SER A 86 6.32 -5.24 -12.95
CA SER A 86 5.36 -4.41 -13.67
C SER A 86 5.75 -2.94 -13.62
N GLN A 87 5.15 -2.15 -14.52
CA GLN A 87 5.35 -0.70 -14.52
C GLN A 87 4.86 -0.05 -13.22
N TYR A 88 3.81 -0.60 -12.60
CA TYR A 88 3.30 -0.12 -11.32
C TYR A 88 4.30 -0.34 -10.18
N ILE A 89 4.88 -1.55 -10.07
CA ILE A 89 5.91 -1.82 -9.07
C ILE A 89 7.15 -0.95 -9.30
N LYS A 90 7.56 -0.79 -10.56
CA LYS A 90 8.65 0.13 -10.93
C LYS A 90 8.40 1.56 -10.46
N TYR A 91 7.20 2.11 -10.66
CA TYR A 91 6.82 3.42 -10.11
C TYR A 91 6.85 3.50 -8.59
N CYS A 92 6.55 2.41 -7.88
CA CYS A 92 6.67 2.38 -6.42
C CYS A 92 8.14 2.47 -5.95
N TYR A 93 9.09 2.05 -6.78
CA TYR A 93 10.51 2.02 -6.46
C TYR A 93 11.35 3.07 -7.18
N ASP A 94 10.72 3.94 -7.98
CA ASP A 94 11.39 4.94 -8.82
C ASP A 94 12.42 4.31 -9.79
N ILE A 95 12.06 3.15 -10.37
CA ILE A 95 12.87 2.36 -11.33
C ILE A 95 12.29 2.45 -12.75
#